data_AF-A0ABD3VHV6-F1
#
_entry.id   AF-A0ABD3VHV6-F1
#
_cell.length_a   1.000
_cell.length_b   1.000
_cell.length_c   1.000
_cell.angle_alpha   90.00
_cell.angle_beta   90.00
_cell.angle_gamma   90.00
#
_symmetry.space_group_name_H-M   'P 1'
#
loop_
_entity.id
_entity.type
_entity.pdbx_description
1 polymer ?
#
loop_
_entity_poly.entity_id
_entity_poly.type
_entity_poly.pdbx_seq_one_letter_code
_entity_poly.pdbx_strand_id
1 'polypeptide(L)'
;HINIDTAKGCASCDTPNGCASCDTSNDCSSCDTSKGCASCDTSNGCANCDTSKGYASCDTSNDCSSCDTSKGCASCDTSNGCANCDTSKGYASCDTYNDCSSCDTTKGYASCDTSNGCVNCDTSKGYASCDTSNDCSSCNTSKGYASCDTSKGYASCDTSNDCANSDTF
;
A
#
# COMPACT_ATOMS: atom_id res chain seq x y z
N HIS A 1 -11.52 21.40 -0.95
CA HIS A 1 -11.77 20.13 -1.63
C HIS A 1 -11.60 20.38 -3.11
N ILE A 2 -10.59 19.77 -3.71
CA ILE A 2 -10.43 19.72 -5.17
C ILE A 2 -10.85 18.32 -5.57
N ASN A 3 -11.84 18.21 -6.45
CA ASN A 3 -12.25 16.94 -7.04
C ASN A 3 -12.12 17.05 -8.56
N ILE A 4 -11.39 16.13 -9.17
CA ILE A 4 -11.14 16.08 -10.61
C ILE A 4 -11.73 14.78 -11.14
N ASP A 5 -12.90 14.87 -11.79
CA ASP A 5 -13.54 13.76 -12.48
C ASP A 5 -13.24 13.86 -13.98
N THR A 6 -12.46 12.93 -14.55
CA THR A 6 -12.05 13.01 -15.97
C THR A 6 -12.10 11.69 -16.71
N ALA A 7 -12.77 11.67 -17.87
CA ALA A 7 -12.79 10.51 -18.77
C ALA A 7 -11.43 10.21 -19.48
N LYS A 8 -10.42 11.08 -19.35
CA LYS A 8 -9.14 11.02 -20.08
C LYS A 8 -7.88 11.21 -19.21
N GLY A 9 -7.98 10.99 -17.90
CA GLY A 9 -6.84 11.06 -16.98
C GLY A 9 -6.55 12.46 -16.43
N CYS A 10 -5.82 12.52 -15.32
CA CYS A 10 -5.41 13.74 -14.63
C CYS A 10 -3.89 13.79 -14.42
N ALA A 11 -3.29 14.97 -14.62
CA ALA A 11 -1.84 15.13 -14.46
C ALA A 11 -1.41 15.43 -13.01
N SER A 12 -2.22 16.14 -12.21
CA SER A 12 -1.93 16.43 -10.79
C SER A 12 -3.14 17.06 -10.09
N CYS A 13 -3.32 16.68 -8.82
CA CYS A 13 -4.28 17.22 -7.85
C CYS A 13 -3.54 17.66 -6.55
N ASP A 14 -3.16 18.94 -6.39
CA ASP A 14 -2.38 19.39 -5.22
C ASP A 14 -3.17 20.24 -4.21
N THR A 15 -3.15 19.88 -2.92
CA THR A 15 -3.76 20.69 -1.84
C THR A 15 -2.91 20.85 -0.57
N PRO A 16 -2.67 22.08 -0.07
CA PRO A 16 -1.85 22.28 1.14
C PRO A 16 -2.51 21.89 2.48
N ASN A 17 -3.84 21.95 2.61
CA ASN A 17 -4.54 21.66 3.88
C ASN A 17 -5.95 21.07 3.66
N GLY A 18 -6.20 20.40 2.53
CA GLY A 18 -7.53 19.96 2.13
C GLY A 18 -7.56 18.52 1.66
N CYS A 19 -8.70 18.06 1.17
CA CYS A 19 -8.75 16.80 0.44
C CYS A 19 -8.56 17.06 -1.05
N ALA A 20 -7.67 16.28 -1.66
CA ALA A 20 -7.48 16.14 -3.10
C ALA A 20 -8.07 14.78 -3.53
N SER A 21 -8.90 14.78 -4.57
CA SER A 21 -9.51 13.57 -5.13
C SER A 21 -9.46 13.64 -6.65
N CYS A 22 -9.06 12.54 -7.27
CA CYS A 22 -8.86 12.42 -8.70
C CYS A 22 -9.52 11.08 -9.13
N ASP A 23 -10.65 11.14 -9.85
CA ASP A 23 -11.40 9.97 -10.36
C ASP A 23 -11.35 9.94 -11.90
N THR A 24 -10.78 8.87 -12.46
CA THR A 24 -10.53 8.80 -13.90
C THR A 24 -10.71 7.41 -14.51
N SER A 25 -11.31 7.37 -15.71
CA SER A 25 -11.41 6.11 -16.47
C SER A 25 -10.10 5.71 -17.19
N ASN A 26 -9.06 6.54 -17.10
CA ASN A 26 -7.73 6.37 -17.70
C ASN A 26 -6.67 6.86 -16.69
N ASP A 27 -5.38 6.88 -17.04
CA ASP A 27 -4.29 7.10 -16.08
C ASP A 27 -4.37 8.42 -15.28
N CYS A 28 -4.09 8.38 -13.97
CA CYS A 28 -3.82 9.59 -13.18
C CYS A 28 -2.40 9.60 -12.61
N SER A 29 -1.70 10.73 -12.76
CA SER A 29 -0.28 10.83 -12.44
C SER A 29 0.02 11.19 -10.97
N SER A 30 -0.73 12.09 -10.32
CA SER A 30 -0.48 12.39 -8.90
C SER A 30 -1.63 13.06 -8.15
N CYS A 31 -1.69 12.83 -6.84
CA CYS A 31 -2.58 13.48 -5.89
C CYS A 31 -1.81 13.80 -4.60
N ASP A 32 -1.46 15.07 -4.37
CA ASP A 32 -0.54 15.45 -3.29
C ASP A 32 -1.22 16.33 -2.24
N THR A 33 -1.07 15.97 -0.97
CA THR A 33 -1.64 16.73 0.14
C THR A 33 -0.66 16.92 1.30
N SER A 34 -0.44 18.16 1.74
CA SER A 34 0.44 18.40 2.91
C SER A 34 -0.24 18.06 4.24
N LYS A 35 -1.54 18.33 4.36
CA LYS A 35 -2.38 17.90 5.49
C LYS A 35 -3.78 17.57 5.01
N GLY A 36 -4.27 16.37 5.28
CA GLY A 36 -5.60 15.95 4.86
C GLY A 36 -5.58 14.60 4.17
N CYS A 37 -6.42 14.44 3.15
CA CYS A 37 -6.57 13.18 2.43
C CYS A 37 -6.24 13.38 0.95
N ALA A 38 -5.41 12.50 0.37
CA ALA A 38 -5.22 12.36 -1.06
C ALA A 38 -5.86 11.05 -1.53
N SER A 39 -6.64 11.09 -2.60
CA SER A 39 -7.29 9.91 -3.18
C SER A 39 -7.18 9.88 -4.70
N CYS A 40 -6.83 8.73 -5.27
CA CYS A 40 -6.98 8.43 -6.69
C CYS A 40 -7.83 7.17 -6.90
N ASP A 41 -8.79 7.24 -7.81
CA ASP A 41 -9.56 6.08 -8.29
C ASP A 41 -9.39 6.01 -9.82
N THR A 42 -8.87 4.87 -10.32
CA THR A 42 -8.64 4.71 -11.76
C THR A 42 -8.95 3.32 -12.31
N SER A 43 -9.50 3.25 -13.52
CA SER A 43 -9.72 1.96 -14.20
C SER A 43 -8.48 1.37 -14.87
N ASN A 44 -7.56 2.21 -15.38
CA ASN A 44 -6.41 1.76 -16.19
C ASN A 44 -5.03 2.13 -15.61
N GLY A 45 -4.98 2.93 -14.53
CA GLY A 45 -3.84 2.95 -13.64
C GLY A 45 -3.57 4.26 -12.92
N CYS A 46 -2.90 4.19 -11.78
CA CYS A 46 -2.50 5.34 -10.99
C CYS A 46 -1.00 5.31 -10.70
N ALA A 47 -0.34 6.47 -10.81
CA ALA A 47 1.04 6.59 -10.37
C ALA A 47 1.10 6.84 -8.85
N ASN A 48 0.78 8.03 -8.35
CA ASN A 48 1.10 8.36 -6.96
C ASN A 48 -0.03 9.05 -6.18
N CYS A 49 -0.18 8.69 -4.91
CA CYS A 49 -0.96 9.43 -3.92
C CYS A 49 -0.08 9.78 -2.71
N ASP A 50 0.29 11.06 -2.52
CA ASP A 50 1.23 11.44 -1.45
C ASP A 50 0.58 12.32 -0.38
N THR A 51 0.82 11.98 0.89
CA THR A 51 0.38 12.80 2.02
C THR A 51 1.46 13.00 3.11
N SER A 52 1.78 14.26 3.43
CA SER A 52 2.75 14.51 4.51
C SER A 52 2.15 14.24 5.91
N LYS A 53 0.86 14.53 6.10
CA LYS A 53 0.11 14.24 7.33
C LYS A 53 -1.35 13.91 7.01
N GLY A 54 -1.77 12.69 7.28
CA GLY A 54 -3.15 12.26 7.04
C GLY A 54 -3.22 10.95 6.28
N TYR A 55 -4.06 10.88 5.25
CA TYR A 55 -4.40 9.63 4.58
C TYR A 55 -4.12 9.73 3.08
N ALA A 56 -3.42 8.76 2.51
CA ALA A 56 -3.30 8.59 1.07
C ALA A 56 -3.96 7.26 0.67
N SER A 57 -4.77 7.27 -0.39
CA SER A 57 -5.41 6.06 -0.91
C SER A 57 -5.43 6.05 -2.44
N CYS A 58 -5.08 4.91 -3.03
CA CYS A 58 -5.16 4.70 -4.47
C CYS A 58 -5.93 3.39 -4.73
N ASP A 59 -7.04 3.44 -5.47
CA ASP A 59 -7.82 2.27 -5.90
C ASP A 59 -7.72 2.12 -7.42
N THR A 60 -7.28 0.96 -7.93
CA THR A 60 -7.21 0.74 -9.37
C THR A 60 -7.56 -0.68 -9.85
N SER A 61 -8.18 -0.77 -11.03
CA SER A 61 -8.51 -2.08 -11.60
C SER A 61 -7.34 -2.80 -12.30
N ASN A 62 -6.33 -2.08 -12.79
CA ASN A 62 -5.33 -2.67 -13.71
C ASN A 62 -3.86 -2.42 -13.41
N ASP A 63 -3.47 -1.31 -12.77
CA ASP A 63 -2.07 -1.03 -12.39
C ASP A 63 -2.02 0.16 -11.38
N CYS A 64 -1.37 0.02 -10.23
CA CYS A 64 -1.10 1.16 -9.32
C CYS A 64 0.35 1.20 -8.84
N SER A 65 0.94 2.39 -8.75
CA SER A 65 2.40 2.53 -8.51
C SER A 65 2.76 2.84 -7.06
N SER A 66 2.12 3.79 -6.36
CA SER A 66 2.41 4.06 -4.95
C SER A 66 1.37 4.87 -4.16
N CYS A 67 1.29 4.59 -2.86
CA CYS A 67 0.72 5.48 -1.84
C CYS A 67 1.74 5.78 -0.76
N ASP A 68 2.13 7.05 -0.60
CA ASP A 68 3.13 7.43 0.39
C ASP A 68 2.56 8.35 1.47
N THR A 69 2.84 8.03 2.73
CA THR A 69 2.48 8.88 3.85
C THR A 69 3.61 9.07 4.85
N SER A 70 4.01 10.33 5.08
CA SER A 70 5.03 10.62 6.12
C SER A 70 4.50 10.40 7.54
N LYS A 71 3.23 10.71 7.79
CA LYS A 71 2.54 10.50 9.08
C LYS A 71 1.06 10.23 8.88
N GLY A 72 0.60 9.04 9.21
CA GLY A 72 -0.81 8.65 9.09
C GLY A 72 -0.95 7.30 8.38
N CYS A 73 -1.84 7.20 7.40
CA CYS A 73 -2.07 5.93 6.72
C CYS A 73 -1.96 6.03 5.20
N ALA A 74 -1.39 4.99 4.59
CA ALA A 74 -1.35 4.78 3.15
C ALA A 74 -2.08 3.46 2.81
N SER A 75 -2.94 3.47 1.79
CA SER A 75 -3.64 2.27 1.32
C SER A 75 -3.67 2.16 -0.20
N CYS A 76 -3.36 0.99 -0.74
CA CYS A 76 -3.53 0.68 -2.17
C CYS A 76 -4.37 -0.58 -2.36
N ASP A 77 -5.45 -0.47 -3.12
CA ASP A 77 -6.31 -1.60 -3.49
C ASP A 77 -6.26 -1.82 -5.00
N THR A 78 -5.90 -3.03 -5.46
CA THR A 78 -5.90 -3.32 -6.91
C THR A 78 -6.29 -4.72 -7.34
N SER A 79 -6.88 -4.81 -8.53
CA SER A 79 -7.31 -6.10 -9.10
C SER A 79 -6.23 -6.80 -9.97
N ASN A 80 -5.49 -6.07 -10.78
CA ASN A 80 -4.34 -6.60 -11.52
C ASN A 80 -3.18 -5.66 -11.22
N GLY A 81 -2.05 -6.16 -10.68
CA GLY A 81 -0.82 -5.38 -10.52
C GLY A 81 -0.91 -4.12 -9.62
N CYS A 82 -0.20 -4.09 -8.50
CA CYS A 82 0.10 -2.83 -7.79
C CYS A 82 1.39 -2.91 -7.01
N ALA A 83 1.95 -1.76 -6.63
CA ALA A 83 3.39 -1.58 -6.55
C ALA A 83 4.01 -0.76 -5.39
N ASN A 84 3.34 -0.47 -4.26
CA ASN A 84 3.94 -0.19 -2.92
C ASN A 84 3.04 0.72 -2.04
N CYS A 85 3.03 0.47 -0.73
CA CYS A 85 2.43 1.32 0.29
C CYS A 85 3.48 1.73 1.32
N ASP A 86 3.92 2.99 1.34
CA ASP A 86 5.00 3.43 2.24
C ASP A 86 4.51 4.39 3.32
N THR A 87 4.89 4.10 4.56
CA THR A 87 4.62 5.00 5.68
C THR A 87 5.80 5.18 6.62
N SER A 88 6.27 6.43 6.80
CA SER A 88 7.34 6.68 7.77
C SER A 88 6.85 6.51 9.22
N LYS A 89 5.60 6.92 9.51
CA LYS A 89 4.98 6.76 10.84
C LYS A 89 3.48 6.52 10.72
N GLY A 90 3.04 5.31 11.03
CA GLY A 90 1.62 4.95 11.03
C GLY A 90 1.36 3.61 10.37
N TYR A 91 0.44 3.56 9.41
CA TYR A 91 -0.08 2.32 8.84
C TYR A 91 0.06 2.30 7.33
N ALA A 92 0.61 1.23 6.77
CA ALA A 92 0.60 0.95 5.34
C ALA A 92 -0.18 -0.35 5.09
N SER A 93 -1.11 -0.33 4.13
CA SER A 93 -1.90 -1.51 3.73
C SER A 93 -1.99 -1.64 2.23
N CYS A 94 -1.69 -2.80 1.66
CA CYS A 94 -1.94 -3.06 0.24
C CYS A 94 -2.76 -4.35 0.07
N ASP A 95 -3.88 -4.29 -0.67
CA ASP A 95 -4.74 -5.47 -0.93
C ASP A 95 -4.84 -5.74 -2.44
N THR A 96 -4.50 -6.97 -2.87
CA THR A 96 -4.39 -7.28 -4.31
C THR A 96 -4.82 -8.68 -4.74
N TYR A 97 -5.30 -8.78 -5.98
CA TYR A 97 -5.82 -10.06 -6.49
C TYR A 97 -4.81 -10.88 -7.33
N ASN A 98 -4.10 -10.27 -8.29
CA ASN A 98 -3.29 -11.07 -9.24
C ASN A 98 -1.76 -11.00 -9.09
N ASP A 99 -1.16 -9.91 -8.57
CA ASP A 99 0.29 -9.76 -8.27
C ASP A 99 0.55 -8.37 -7.64
N CYS A 100 1.29 -8.24 -6.50
CA CYS A 100 1.70 -6.98 -5.81
C CYS A 100 2.36 -7.25 -4.43
N SER A 101 3.18 -6.41 -3.78
CA SER A 101 4.37 -5.62 -4.18
C SER A 101 5.23 -5.21 -2.97
N SER A 102 4.77 -4.30 -2.10
CA SER A 102 5.39 -4.10 -0.78
C SER A 102 4.51 -3.22 0.11
N CYS A 103 4.60 -3.44 1.42
CA CYS A 103 4.14 -2.47 2.41
C CYS A 103 5.29 -2.16 3.36
N ASP A 104 5.83 -0.96 3.29
CA ASP A 104 6.98 -0.60 4.11
C ASP A 104 6.61 0.45 5.14
N THR A 105 6.95 0.17 6.40
CA THR A 105 6.73 1.11 7.48
C THR A 105 7.98 1.33 8.33
N THR A 106 8.44 2.58 8.45
CA THR A 106 9.58 2.83 9.35
C THR A 106 9.18 2.69 10.82
N LYS A 107 7.97 3.15 11.18
CA LYS A 107 7.41 3.02 12.55
C LYS A 107 5.91 2.83 12.52
N GLY A 108 5.43 1.65 12.92
CA GLY A 108 4.01 1.34 12.99
C GLY A 108 3.69 -0.03 12.41
N TYR A 109 2.75 -0.10 11.48
CA TYR A 109 2.19 -1.35 11.00
C TYR A 109 2.22 -1.39 9.48
N ALA A 110 2.74 -2.48 8.93
CA ALA A 110 2.64 -2.81 7.51
C ALA A 110 1.82 -4.10 7.36
N SER A 111 0.84 -4.10 6.47
CA SER A 111 0.01 -5.25 6.18
C SER A 111 -0.18 -5.39 4.68
N CYS A 112 -0.05 -6.57 4.11
CA CYS A 112 -0.58 -6.77 2.76
C CYS A 112 -1.26 -8.14 2.58
N ASP A 113 -2.31 -8.15 1.77
CA ASP A 113 -3.15 -9.33 1.46
C ASP A 113 -3.13 -9.61 -0.06
N THR A 114 -2.87 -10.86 -0.45
CA THR A 114 -2.89 -11.27 -1.87
C THR A 114 -3.59 -12.59 -2.16
N SER A 115 -4.25 -12.64 -3.32
CA SER A 115 -4.77 -13.90 -3.86
C SER A 115 -3.75 -14.68 -4.72
N ASN A 116 -2.90 -14.02 -5.50
CA ASN A 116 -1.88 -14.66 -6.36
C ASN A 116 -0.56 -13.85 -6.32
N GLY A 117 0.56 -14.44 -5.85
CA GLY A 117 1.92 -13.88 -6.10
C GLY A 117 2.42 -12.74 -5.17
N CYS A 118 3.74 -12.50 -5.16
CA CYS A 118 4.59 -12.00 -4.05
C CYS A 118 4.41 -10.57 -3.41
N VAL A 119 4.47 -10.49 -2.06
CA VAL A 119 4.43 -9.38 -1.08
C VAL A 119 5.55 -9.47 -0.05
N ASN A 120 6.25 -8.34 0.07
CA ASN A 120 7.14 -8.06 1.19
C ASN A 120 6.47 -7.06 2.15
N CYS A 121 6.30 -7.42 3.42
CA CYS A 121 5.85 -6.47 4.46
C CYS A 121 7.05 -6.15 5.35
N ASP A 122 7.65 -4.97 5.20
CA ASP A 122 8.81 -4.60 6.01
C ASP A 122 8.47 -3.51 7.03
N THR A 123 8.95 -3.71 8.25
CA THR A 123 8.84 -2.70 9.29
C THR A 123 10.14 -2.48 10.05
N SER A 124 10.65 -1.25 10.09
CA SER A 124 11.83 -0.98 10.92
C SER A 124 11.51 -1.05 12.43
N LYS A 125 10.32 -0.58 12.84
CA LYS A 125 9.84 -0.67 14.23
C LYS A 125 8.33 -0.86 14.29
N GLY A 126 7.87 -2.02 14.73
CA GLY A 126 6.45 -2.35 14.88
C GLY A 126 6.10 -3.69 14.25
N TYR A 127 5.00 -3.76 13.52
CA TYR A 127 4.40 -5.02 13.10
C TYR A 127 4.32 -5.13 11.59
N ALA A 128 4.76 -6.26 11.06
CA ALA A 128 4.61 -6.63 9.66
C ALA A 128 3.73 -7.89 9.55
N SER A 129 2.73 -7.86 8.68
CA SER A 129 1.83 -9.00 8.44
C SER A 129 1.60 -9.19 6.95
N CYS A 130 1.81 -10.40 6.43
CA CYS A 130 1.40 -10.72 5.06
C CYS A 130 0.49 -11.97 5.05
N ASP A 131 -0.60 -11.92 4.29
CA ASP A 131 -1.54 -13.05 4.08
C ASP A 131 -1.69 -13.33 2.58
N THR A 132 -1.62 -14.60 2.17
CA THR A 132 -1.47 -14.98 0.77
C THR A 132 -2.13 -16.32 0.44
N SER A 133 -2.83 -16.40 -0.70
CA SER A 133 -3.51 -17.64 -1.09
C SER A 133 -2.66 -18.63 -1.89
N ASN A 134 -1.71 -18.20 -2.73
CA ASN A 134 -1.05 -19.15 -3.66
C ASN A 134 0.48 -19.25 -3.57
N ASP A 135 1.21 -18.14 -3.41
CA ASP A 135 2.68 -18.12 -3.29
C ASP A 135 3.13 -16.68 -2.97
N CYS A 136 3.61 -16.38 -1.76
CA CYS A 136 4.09 -15.02 -1.37
C CYS A 136 4.57 -14.93 0.12
N SER A 137 5.53 -14.09 0.61
CA SER A 137 6.93 -13.83 0.19
C SER A 137 7.87 -13.49 1.36
N SER A 138 7.57 -12.50 2.21
CA SER A 138 8.32 -12.27 3.45
C SER A 138 7.73 -11.16 4.30
N CYS A 139 7.81 -11.32 5.62
CA CYS A 139 7.45 -10.31 6.59
C CYS A 139 8.71 -10.04 7.42
N ASN A 140 9.33 -8.86 7.29
CA ASN A 140 10.53 -8.56 8.04
C ASN A 140 10.31 -7.41 9.02
N THR A 141 10.91 -7.53 10.20
CA THR A 141 10.98 -6.41 11.13
C THR A 141 12.36 -6.29 11.76
N SER A 142 12.89 -5.06 11.78
CA SER A 142 14.10 -4.83 12.57
C SER A 142 13.79 -4.86 14.07
N LYS A 143 12.64 -4.36 14.50
CA LYS A 143 12.21 -4.39 15.90
C LYS A 143 10.70 -4.48 16.02
N GLY A 144 10.20 -5.61 16.51
CA GLY A 144 8.79 -5.85 16.75
C GLY A 144 8.43 -7.22 16.23
N TYR A 145 7.28 -7.37 15.59
CA TYR A 145 6.73 -8.68 15.23
C TYR A 145 6.51 -8.80 13.74
N ALA A 146 6.79 -9.97 13.20
CA ALA A 146 6.47 -10.33 11.83
C ALA A 146 5.67 -11.64 11.85
N SER A 147 4.62 -11.70 11.02
CA SER A 147 3.72 -12.85 10.87
C SER A 147 3.39 -13.02 9.39
N CYS A 148 3.55 -14.22 8.85
CA CYS A 148 3.15 -14.52 7.47
C CYS A 148 2.27 -15.77 7.44
N ASP A 149 1.15 -15.69 6.72
CA ASP A 149 0.24 -16.80 6.44
C ASP A 149 0.19 -17.08 4.93
N THR A 150 0.19 -18.36 4.55
CA THR A 150 0.11 -18.80 3.15
C THR A 150 -0.74 -20.06 3.05
N SER A 151 -1.76 -20.03 2.20
CA SER A 151 -2.58 -21.21 1.91
C SER A 151 -1.89 -22.22 0.97
N LYS A 152 -0.92 -21.76 0.16
CA LYS A 152 0.00 -22.57 -0.65
C LYS A 152 1.30 -21.78 -0.83
N GLY A 153 2.45 -22.45 -0.80
CA GLY A 153 3.75 -21.82 -1.05
C GLY A 153 4.69 -21.81 0.16
N TYR A 154 5.65 -20.87 0.18
CA TYR A 154 6.58 -20.66 1.28
C TYR A 154 6.38 -19.26 1.89
N ALA A 155 6.43 -19.16 3.22
CA ALA A 155 6.51 -17.89 3.94
C ALA A 155 7.85 -17.79 4.70
N SER A 156 8.32 -16.56 4.86
CA SER A 156 9.49 -16.25 5.69
C SER A 156 9.18 -15.07 6.59
N CYS A 157 9.33 -15.25 7.90
CA CYS A 157 9.30 -14.15 8.85
C CYS A 157 10.71 -13.94 9.41
N ASP A 158 11.31 -12.76 9.17
CA ASP A 158 12.57 -12.39 9.81
C ASP A 158 12.33 -11.27 10.83
N THR A 159 12.73 -11.51 12.06
CA THR A 159 12.73 -10.47 13.08
C THR A 159 14.08 -10.44 13.76
N SER A 160 14.71 -9.27 13.83
CA SER A 160 15.94 -9.16 14.63
C SER A 160 15.69 -9.17 16.14
N ASN A 161 14.43 -9.21 16.62
CA ASN A 161 14.15 -9.11 18.05
C ASN A 161 12.89 -9.81 18.63
N ASP A 162 12.01 -10.47 17.86
CA ASP A 162 10.89 -11.35 18.34
C ASP A 162 10.04 -11.89 17.16
N CYS A 163 10.08 -13.20 16.86
CA CYS A 163 9.36 -13.80 15.72
C CYS A 163 8.13 -14.59 16.18
N ALA A 164 6.97 -14.37 15.55
CA ALA A 164 5.75 -15.12 15.82
C ALA A 164 5.22 -15.75 14.51
N ASN A 165 5.47 -17.05 14.36
CA ASN A 165 4.95 -17.99 13.36
C ASN A 165 5.06 -17.63 11.86
N SER A 166 5.54 -18.63 11.12
CA SER A 166 5.22 -18.83 9.70
C SER A 166 4.45 -20.14 9.65
N ASP A 167 3.16 -20.06 9.35
CA ASP A 167 2.30 -21.23 9.18
C ASP A 167 2.04 -21.42 7.67
N THR A 168 2.14 -22.67 7.23
CA THR A 168 1.84 -23.11 5.86
C THR A 168 0.82 -24.23 5.97
N PHE A 169 -0.34 -24.09 5.31
CA PHE A 169 -1.43 -25.09 5.35
C PHE A 169 -1.41 -26.05 4.16
#